data_AF-A0A256F9D8-F1
#
_entry.id   AF-A0A256F9D8-F1
#
_cell.length_a   1.000
_cell.length_b   1.000
_cell.length_c   1.000
_cell.angle_alpha   90.00
_cell.angle_beta   90.00
_cell.angle_gamma   90.00
#
_symmetry.space_group_name_H-M   'P 1'
#
loop_
_entity.id
_entity.type
_entity.pdbx_description
1 polymer ?
#
loop_
_entity_poly.entity_id
_entity_poly.type
_entity_poly.pdbx_seq_one_letter_code
_entity_poly.pdbx_strand_id
1 'polypeptide(L)' 'LTEHDEVAALWYFGSKEGSGMVEKASAGNLKATWVSNGRLPNWSNTHEAQGRDYLRRATQVKNIWVPYGA' A
#
# COMPACT_ATOMS: atom_id res chain seq x y z
N LEU A 1 13.41 -2.34 -6.54
CA LEU A 1 12.54 -1.69 -5.53
C LEU A 1 11.71 -2.71 -4.74
N THR A 2 11.05 -3.65 -5.41
CA THR A 2 10.27 -4.73 -4.78
C THR A 2 11.08 -5.54 -3.77
N GLU A 3 12.34 -5.85 -4.08
CA GLU A 3 13.29 -6.55 -3.21
C GLU A 3 14.08 -5.62 -2.26
N HIS A 4 13.83 -4.31 -2.28
CA HIS A 4 14.60 -3.36 -1.48
C HIS A 4 14.11 -3.33 -0.04
N ASP A 5 14.96 -3.68 0.92
CA ASP A 5 14.54 -3.86 2.30
C ASP A 5 14.17 -2.59 3.06
N GLU A 6 14.66 -1.43 2.62
CA GLU A 6 14.35 -0.15 3.30
C GLU A 6 13.04 0.52 2.86
N VAL A 7 12.18 -0.18 2.12
CA VAL A 7 10.88 0.37 1.68
C VAL A 7 9.75 -0.25 2.50
N ALA A 8 9.07 0.59 3.28
CA ALA A 8 7.99 0.17 4.20
C ALA A 8 6.68 -0.25 3.50
N ALA A 9 6.42 0.24 2.29
CA ALA A 9 5.26 -0.13 1.48
C ALA A 9 5.51 0.05 -0.02
N LEU A 10 4.88 -0.78 -0.86
CA LEU A 10 4.98 -0.70 -2.31
C LEU A 10 3.61 -0.64 -2.96
N TRP A 11 3.41 0.35 -3.85
CA TRP A 11 2.19 0.49 -4.64
C TRP A 11 2.50 0.18 -6.10
N TYR A 12 1.77 -0.76 -6.69
CA TYR A 12 1.95 -1.20 -8.06
C TYR A 12 0.63 -1.17 -8.82
N PHE A 13 0.55 -0.27 -9.79
CA PHE A 13 -0.59 -0.13 -10.69
C PHE A 13 -0.16 -0.52 -12.09
N GLY A 14 -0.38 -1.78 -12.43
CA GLY A 14 0.07 -2.38 -13.69
C GLY A 14 -0.70 -3.65 -13.99
N SER A 15 -0.09 -4.59 -14.72
CA SER A 15 -0.76 -5.83 -15.13
C SER A 15 -1.09 -6.76 -13.96
N LYS A 16 -1.96 -7.75 -14.22
CA LYS A 16 -2.30 -8.77 -13.22
C LYS A 16 -1.08 -9.64 -12.90
N GLU A 17 -0.28 -9.96 -13.91
CA GLU A 17 0.96 -10.73 -13.76
C GLU A 17 1.98 -9.97 -12.92
N GLY A 18 2.16 -8.67 -13.17
CA GLY A 18 3.04 -7.82 -12.37
C GLY A 18 2.55 -7.65 -10.94
N SER A 19 1.23 -7.61 -10.73
CA SER A 19 0.62 -7.55 -9.40
C SER A 19 0.99 -8.79 -8.58
N GLY A 20 0.86 -9.99 -9.17
CA GLY A 20 1.27 -11.24 -8.50
C GLY A 20 2.77 -11.33 -8.25
N MET A 21 3.60 -10.79 -9.15
CA MET A 21 5.06 -10.71 -8.93
C MET A 21 5.40 -9.80 -7.73
N VAL A 22 4.73 -8.65 -7.61
CA VAL A 22 4.93 -7.71 -6.51
C VAL A 22 4.58 -8.32 -5.17
N GLU A 23 3.44 -9.01 -5.09
CA GLU A 23 3.03 -9.71 -3.87
C GLU A 23 3.99 -10.87 -3.51
N LYS A 24 4.49 -11.60 -4.51
CA LYS A 24 5.46 -12.68 -4.27
C LYS A 24 6.80 -12.14 -3.76
N ALA A 25 7.28 -11.04 -4.34
CA ALA A 25 8.56 -10.45 -3.95
C ALA A 25 8.48 -9.71 -2.60
N SER A 26 7.32 -9.16 -2.21
CA SER A 26 7.15 -8.53 -0.90
C SER A 26 7.17 -9.54 0.27
N ALA A 27 6.97 -10.83 0.00
CA ALA A 27 7.02 -11.87 1.03
C ALA A 27 8.37 -11.96 1.77
N GLY A 28 9.46 -11.47 1.18
CA GLY A 28 10.79 -11.49 1.80
C GLY A 28 10.91 -10.63 3.06
N ASN A 29 10.20 -9.50 3.12
CA ASN A 29 10.24 -8.58 4.27
C ASN A 29 8.86 -8.12 4.75
N LEU A 30 7.80 -8.72 4.21
CA LEU A 30 6.40 -8.48 4.58
C LEU A 30 5.96 -7.02 4.48
N LYS A 31 6.58 -6.22 3.59
CA LYS A 31 6.13 -4.85 3.33
C LYS A 31 4.68 -4.83 2.83
N ALA A 32 3.94 -3.81 3.25
CA ALA A 32 2.57 -3.63 2.80
C ALA A 32 2.54 -3.37 1.28
N THR A 33 1.72 -4.14 0.55
CA THR A 33 1.53 -3.94 -0.90
C THR A 33 0.14 -3.39 -1.21
N TRP A 34 0.08 -2.49 -2.19
CA TRP A 34 -1.17 -2.13 -2.86
C TRP A 34 -1.02 -2.41 -4.35
N VAL A 35 -1.68 -3.46 -4.83
CA VAL A 35 -1.69 -3.81 -6.24
C VAL A 35 -3.04 -3.55 -6.89
N SER A 36 -3.03 -3.25 -8.18
CA SER A 36 -4.23 -2.93 -8.95
C SER A 36 -4.84 -4.12 -9.70
N ASN A 37 -4.13 -5.26 -9.77
CA ASN A 37 -4.57 -6.47 -10.46
C ASN A 37 -5.01 -6.25 -11.92
N GLY A 38 -4.36 -5.33 -12.64
CA GLY A 38 -4.72 -4.99 -14.02
C GLY A 38 -5.77 -3.89 -14.16
N ARG A 39 -6.31 -3.35 -13.06
CA ARG A 39 -7.35 -2.29 -13.09
C ARG A 39 -6.75 -0.96 -12.67
N LEU A 40 -6.48 -0.10 -13.63
CA LEU A 40 -5.89 1.20 -13.37
C LEU A 40 -6.98 2.23 -13.04
N PRO A 41 -6.85 3.01 -11.96
CA PRO A 41 -7.70 4.18 -11.74
C PRO A 41 -7.43 5.22 -12.84
N ASN A 42 -8.44 5.98 -13.20
CA ASN A 42 -8.25 7.16 -14.03
C ASN A 42 -7.55 8.25 -13.20
N TRP A 43 -6.25 8.44 -13.43
CA TRP A 43 -5.43 9.42 -12.71
C TRP A 43 -5.88 10.87 -12.91
N SER A 44 -6.59 11.17 -13.99
CA SER A 44 -7.17 12.49 -14.24
C SER A 44 -8.52 12.70 -13.53
N ASN A 45 -9.13 11.63 -13.02
CA ASN A 45 -10.35 11.70 -12.23
C ASN A 45 -10.00 11.87 -10.74
N THR A 46 -10.28 13.03 -10.18
CA THR A 46 -10.04 13.34 -8.77
C THR A 46 -10.89 12.52 -7.80
N HIS A 47 -11.93 11.83 -8.25
CA HIS A 47 -12.66 10.88 -7.41
C HIS A 47 -11.95 9.52 -7.29
N GLU A 48 -11.12 9.15 -8.27
CA GLU A 48 -10.42 7.86 -8.31
C GLU A 48 -8.95 7.95 -7.91
N ALA A 49 -8.31 9.09 -8.17
CA ALA A 49 -6.87 9.31 -8.00
C ALA A 49 -6.45 9.83 -6.62
N GLN A 50 -7.40 10.14 -5.74
CA GLN A 50 -7.13 10.68 -4.41
C GLN A 50 -8.22 10.28 -3.40
N GLY A 51 -8.02 10.61 -2.13
CA GLY A 51 -9.04 10.49 -1.08
C GLY A 51 -8.63 9.58 0.07
N ARG A 52 -9.63 9.11 0.82
CA ARG A 52 -9.44 8.40 2.10
C ARG A 52 -8.72 7.06 1.94
N ASP A 53 -8.92 6.38 0.82
CA ASP A 53 -8.28 5.08 0.59
C ASP A 53 -6.75 5.20 0.40
N TYR A 54 -6.30 6.27 -0.26
CA TYR A 54 -4.88 6.59 -0.39
C TYR A 54 -4.27 6.91 0.97
N LEU A 55 -4.93 7.76 1.76
CA LEU A 55 -4.48 8.12 3.11
C LEU A 55 -4.39 6.90 4.03
N ARG A 56 -5.39 6.01 3.98
CA ARG A 56 -5.39 4.76 4.76
C ARG A 56 -4.23 3.85 4.39
N ARG A 57 -3.80 3.82 3.13
CA ARG A 57 -2.67 3.01 2.66
C ARG A 57 -1.32 3.68 2.88
N ALA A 58 -1.29 5.00 3.06
CA ALA A 58 -0.10 5.79 3.34
C ALA A 58 0.18 5.95 4.85
N THR A 59 -0.72 5.50 5.72
CA THR A 59 -0.60 5.67 7.17
C THR A 59 -0.58 4.33 7.90
N GLN A 60 0.11 4.29 9.04
CA GLN A 60 0.09 3.17 9.96
C GLN A 60 -0.47 3.65 11.31
N VAL A 61 -1.34 2.85 11.90
CA VAL A 61 -1.91 3.14 13.22
C VAL A 61 -0.93 2.69 14.28
N LYS A 62 -0.43 3.63 15.07
CA LYS A 62 0.35 3.36 16.28
C LYS A 62 -0.54 3.60 17.51
N ASN A 63 -1.01 2.51 18.11
CA ASN A 63 -1.78 2.58 19.35
C ASN A 63 -0.83 2.73 20.54
N ILE A 64 -1.01 3.79 21.33
CA ILE A 64 -0.24 4.08 22.53
C ILE A 64 -1.21 4.17 23.71
N TRP A 65 -1.02 3.29 24.70
CA TRP A 65 -1.83 3.26 25.90
C TRP A 65 -1.18 4.12 26.97
N VAL A 66 -1.95 5.06 27.51
CA VAL A 66 -1.51 5.97 28.56
C VAL A 66 -2.42 5.77 29.77
N PRO A 67 -1.89 5.78 31.01
CA PRO A 67 -2.72 5.75 32.20
C PRO A 67 -3.70 6.93 32.18
N TYR A 68 -4.98 6.65 32.42
CA TYR A 68 -6.01 7.65 32.57
C TYR A 68 -6.70 7.40 33.92
N GLY A 69 -6.56 8.34 34.85
CA GLY A 69 -7.13 8.24 36.19
C GLY A 69 -8.64 8.46 36.15
N ALA A 70 -9.39 7.53 36.73
CA ALA A 70 -10.77 7.75 37.15
C ALA A 70 -10.80 8.46 38.50
#